data_AF-A0A356WT22-F1
#
_entry.id   AF-A0A356WT22-F1
#
_cell.length_a   1.000
_cell.length_b   1.000
_cell.length_c   1.000
_cell.angle_alpha   90.00
_cell.angle_beta   90.00
_cell.angle_gamma   90.00
#
_symmetry.space_group_name_H-M   'P 1'
#
loop_
_entity.id
_entity.type
_entity.pdbx_description
1 polymer ?
#
loop_
_entity_poly.entity_id
_entity_poly.type
_entity_poly.pdbx_seq_one_letter_code
_entity_poly.pdbx_strand_id
1 'polypeptide(L)'
;DGMQGYLRDYSLNQIGPAEVTEAQIEEAKNRNMRVFSKVDTFASWQYGTIPYLPCPYQWHDRYKALERLGVNGTLESWSSGYKPNFLSKLRAWTCWTDYPSFETLLNQTATVIFGKNQQEQVLKAWEHFSRAIRLVPDTGPNMGTNNAIGNPIFFQVPPVRTATFTYSWSDPAKNDPDLNPYWPFTVSRMVFFPDFSNQVNRAEQYARNATGIVATNETKILPLFLNYLKKAIDEMERGLTLYRSAAINSPEAKRREAVREVIVAEQLQRMMQSDYAILEFEDLRMKLVKEKEKEAIQEILDRMENIVKDEIERTELSLLATTRDSRMGFQFEQDYVYTPYSLKEKLLVLKDTLLYQLPKVRKENIR
;
A
#
# COMPACT_ATOMS: atom_id res chain seq x y z
N ASP A 1 -8.08 -15.05 13.66
CA ASP A 1 -9.42 -14.66 14.15
C ASP A 1 -10.58 -15.42 13.48
N GLY A 2 -10.37 -16.65 12.98
CA GLY A 2 -11.44 -17.54 12.52
C GLY A 2 -12.18 -17.14 11.23
N MET A 3 -11.93 -15.95 10.68
CA MET A 3 -12.55 -15.49 9.44
C MET A 3 -11.96 -16.20 8.21
N GLN A 4 -12.81 -16.42 7.22
CA GLN A 4 -12.46 -17.02 5.94
C GLN A 4 -12.86 -16.09 4.79
N GLY A 5 -12.16 -16.23 3.67
CA GLY A 5 -12.33 -15.39 2.49
C GLY A 5 -11.66 -16.03 1.30
N TYR A 6 -11.69 -15.32 0.18
CA TYR A 6 -11.03 -15.75 -1.05
C TYR A 6 -9.86 -14.82 -1.36
N LEU A 7 -8.84 -15.39 -2.00
CA LEU A 7 -7.72 -14.60 -2.49
C LEU A 7 -8.14 -13.78 -3.72
N ARG A 8 -7.73 -12.52 -3.76
CA ARG A 8 -7.90 -11.66 -4.93
C ARG A 8 -6.60 -11.53 -5.70
N ASP A 9 -6.74 -11.28 -6.99
CA ASP A 9 -5.61 -11.03 -7.89
C ASP A 9 -4.73 -9.87 -7.38
N TYR A 10 -3.45 -9.91 -7.75
CA TYR A 10 -2.47 -8.86 -7.50
C TYR A 10 -2.08 -8.59 -6.03
N SER A 11 -2.23 -9.58 -5.15
CA SER A 11 -1.89 -9.44 -3.74
C SER A 11 -0.64 -10.25 -3.41
N LEU A 12 0.42 -9.63 -2.84
CA LEU A 12 1.66 -10.29 -2.39
C LEU A 12 1.51 -10.91 -0.99
N ASN A 13 0.65 -10.35 -0.15
CA ASN A 13 0.42 -10.78 1.24
C ASN A 13 0.11 -12.29 1.37
N GLN A 14 -0.52 -12.90 0.37
CA GLN A 14 -0.71 -14.34 0.28
C GLN A 14 0.11 -14.92 -0.87
N ILE A 15 0.78 -16.05 -0.64
CA ILE A 15 1.64 -16.71 -1.63
C ILE A 15 0.80 -17.14 -2.85
N GLY A 16 -0.42 -17.60 -2.60
CA GLY A 16 -1.35 -18.09 -3.61
C GLY A 16 -0.95 -19.47 -4.17
N PRO A 17 -1.52 -19.85 -5.33
CA PRO A 17 -2.44 -19.07 -6.14
C PRO A 17 -3.89 -19.14 -5.61
N ALA A 18 -4.83 -18.46 -6.27
CA ALA A 18 -6.25 -18.58 -5.95
C ALA A 18 -6.77 -19.98 -6.30
N GLU A 19 -7.84 -20.42 -5.64
CA GLU A 19 -8.44 -21.74 -5.81
C GLU A 19 -8.85 -22.02 -7.28
N VAL A 20 -9.32 -20.96 -7.96
CA VAL A 20 -9.66 -21.03 -9.40
C VAL A 20 -8.42 -21.32 -10.25
N THR A 21 -7.28 -20.75 -9.90
CA THR A 21 -6.02 -20.98 -10.62
C THR A 21 -5.54 -22.41 -10.40
N GLU A 22 -5.63 -22.96 -9.18
CA GLU A 22 -5.27 -24.36 -8.92
C GLU A 22 -6.10 -25.33 -9.77
N ALA A 23 -7.42 -25.13 -9.81
CA ALA A 23 -8.33 -25.94 -10.63
C ALA A 23 -8.00 -25.87 -12.14
N GLN A 24 -7.64 -24.68 -12.65
CA GLN A 24 -7.23 -24.51 -14.04
C GLN A 24 -5.91 -25.22 -14.36
N ILE A 25 -4.95 -25.18 -13.42
CA ILE A 25 -3.67 -25.87 -13.56
C ILE A 25 -3.88 -27.39 -13.57
N GLU A 26 -4.72 -27.91 -12.68
CA GLU A 26 -5.05 -29.33 -12.63
C GLU A 26 -5.71 -29.82 -13.92
N GLU A 27 -6.68 -29.08 -14.44
CA GLU A 27 -7.34 -29.43 -15.70
C GLU A 27 -6.38 -29.41 -16.90
N ALA A 28 -5.45 -28.45 -16.96
CA ALA A 28 -4.43 -28.41 -18.00
C ALA A 28 -3.50 -29.63 -17.91
N LYS A 29 -3.11 -30.05 -16.69
CA LYS A 29 -2.31 -31.26 -16.48
C LYS A 29 -3.02 -32.53 -16.91
N ASN A 30 -4.32 -32.67 -16.60
CA ASN A 30 -5.13 -33.81 -17.03
C ASN A 30 -5.18 -33.96 -18.56
N ARG A 31 -4.97 -32.86 -19.29
CA ARG A 31 -4.88 -32.82 -20.75
C ARG A 31 -3.45 -32.91 -21.30
N ASN A 32 -2.45 -33.18 -20.45
CA ASN A 32 -1.02 -33.19 -20.79
C ASN A 32 -0.53 -31.86 -21.41
N MET A 33 -1.14 -30.74 -21.01
CA MET A 33 -0.75 -29.41 -21.48
C MET A 33 0.31 -28.80 -20.57
N ARG A 34 1.23 -28.04 -21.18
CA ARG A 34 2.14 -27.18 -20.41
C ARG A 34 1.37 -25.96 -19.90
N VAL A 35 1.64 -25.58 -18.66
CA VAL A 35 1.03 -24.43 -18.00
C VAL A 35 2.04 -23.28 -17.95
N PHE A 36 1.65 -22.13 -18.49
CA PHE A 36 2.41 -20.89 -18.33
C PHE A 36 1.54 -19.89 -17.57
N SER A 37 2.09 -19.27 -16.52
CA SER A 37 1.34 -18.33 -15.69
C SER A 37 1.80 -16.90 -15.93
N LYS A 38 0.86 -15.98 -16.13
CA LYS A 38 1.13 -14.55 -15.95
C LYS A 38 1.27 -14.29 -14.46
N VAL A 39 2.37 -13.70 -14.03
CA VAL A 39 2.61 -13.47 -12.61
C VAL A 39 3.16 -12.07 -12.38
N ASP A 40 2.58 -11.39 -11.41
CA ASP A 40 3.21 -10.20 -10.84
C ASP A 40 4.57 -10.61 -10.27
N THR A 41 5.57 -9.76 -10.52
CA THR A 41 6.97 -10.08 -10.26
C THR A 41 7.58 -8.83 -9.68
N PHE A 42 8.08 -8.90 -8.44
CA PHE A 42 8.72 -7.82 -7.66
C PHE A 42 7.91 -6.54 -7.45
N ALA A 43 6.92 -6.25 -8.28
CA ALA A 43 5.87 -5.25 -8.14
C ALA A 43 4.53 -5.95 -8.39
N SER A 44 3.47 -5.37 -7.86
CA SER A 44 2.11 -5.87 -7.96
C SER A 44 1.15 -4.70 -7.81
N TRP A 45 -0.14 -4.87 -8.10
CA TRP A 45 -1.09 -3.81 -7.78
C TRP A 45 -1.30 -3.61 -6.27
N GLN A 46 -0.98 -4.59 -5.42
CA GLN A 46 -0.87 -4.32 -3.98
C GLN A 46 0.38 -3.46 -3.74
N TYR A 47 0.17 -2.17 -3.49
CA TYR A 47 1.21 -1.14 -3.50
C TYR A 47 1.89 -0.96 -4.86
N GLY A 48 1.09 -0.75 -5.91
CA GLY A 48 1.56 -0.55 -7.28
C GLY A 48 2.18 0.82 -7.58
N THR A 49 2.10 1.79 -6.67
CA THR A 49 2.69 3.13 -6.81
C THR A 49 4.08 3.26 -6.20
N ILE A 50 4.69 2.14 -5.83
CA ILE A 50 6.11 2.03 -5.47
C ILE A 50 6.83 1.16 -6.49
N PRO A 51 8.13 1.40 -6.74
CA PRO A 51 8.84 0.75 -7.85
C PRO A 51 8.97 -0.78 -7.73
N TYR A 52 8.94 -1.30 -6.50
CA TYR A 52 8.93 -2.74 -6.17
C TYR A 52 8.60 -2.90 -4.68
N LEU A 53 8.18 -4.12 -4.31
CA LEU A 53 7.89 -4.53 -2.93
C LEU A 53 9.12 -5.24 -2.34
N PRO A 54 9.85 -4.66 -1.35
CA PRO A 54 11.13 -5.18 -0.84
C PRO A 54 10.97 -6.41 0.07
N CYS A 55 10.25 -7.43 -0.39
CA CYS A 55 9.86 -8.64 0.36
C CYS A 55 10.45 -9.90 -0.29
N PRO A 56 11.79 -10.06 -0.36
CA PRO A 56 12.42 -11.10 -1.17
C PRO A 56 12.03 -12.52 -0.76
N TYR A 57 11.83 -12.79 0.54
CA TYR A 57 11.43 -14.12 1.00
C TYR A 57 10.01 -14.46 0.55
N GLN A 58 9.08 -13.52 0.68
CA GLN A 58 7.70 -13.71 0.23
C GLN A 58 7.61 -13.92 -1.29
N TRP A 59 8.39 -13.18 -2.07
CA TRP A 59 8.50 -13.39 -3.51
C TRP A 59 9.06 -14.76 -3.86
N HIS A 60 10.12 -15.20 -3.19
CA HIS A 60 10.71 -16.52 -3.41
C HIS A 60 9.74 -17.65 -3.04
N ASP A 61 8.98 -17.50 -1.95
CA ASP A 61 7.96 -18.47 -1.56
C ASP A 61 6.84 -18.59 -2.61
N ARG A 62 6.44 -17.48 -3.23
CA ARG A 62 5.52 -17.50 -4.40
C ARG A 62 6.07 -18.30 -5.57
N TYR A 63 7.32 -18.08 -5.96
CA TYR A 63 7.89 -18.85 -7.08
C TYR A 63 7.99 -20.34 -6.78
N LYS A 64 8.37 -20.71 -5.54
CA LYS A 64 8.35 -22.12 -5.11
C LYS A 64 6.94 -22.72 -5.14
N ALA A 65 5.90 -21.95 -4.83
CA ALA A 65 4.52 -22.42 -4.92
C ALA A 65 4.12 -22.72 -6.38
N LEU A 66 4.47 -21.84 -7.32
CA LEU A 66 4.24 -22.04 -8.75
C LEU A 66 4.95 -23.30 -9.28
N GLU A 67 6.21 -23.50 -8.88
CA GLU A 67 6.99 -24.69 -9.24
C GLU A 67 6.36 -25.98 -8.70
N ARG A 68 5.96 -25.99 -7.42
CA ARG A 68 5.26 -27.14 -6.80
C ARG A 68 3.96 -27.48 -7.51
N LEU A 69 3.26 -26.46 -8.01
CA LEU A 69 2.05 -26.62 -8.80
C LEU A 69 2.33 -26.99 -10.26
N GLY A 70 3.58 -27.19 -10.66
CA GLY A 70 3.94 -27.66 -11.99
C GLY A 70 3.76 -26.61 -13.09
N VAL A 71 3.80 -25.31 -12.73
CA VAL A 71 3.88 -24.24 -13.73
C VAL A 71 5.20 -24.34 -14.48
N ASN A 72 5.14 -24.49 -15.80
CA ASN A 72 6.30 -24.72 -16.66
C ASN A 72 7.06 -23.44 -17.02
N GLY A 73 6.44 -22.27 -16.86
CA GLY A 73 7.06 -20.98 -17.10
C GLY A 73 6.19 -19.81 -16.67
N THR A 74 6.81 -18.66 -16.49
CA THR A 74 6.18 -17.43 -16.03
C THR A 74 6.33 -16.31 -17.06
N LEU A 75 5.25 -15.58 -17.31
CA LEU A 75 5.30 -14.27 -17.94
C LEU A 75 5.32 -13.22 -16.83
N GLU A 76 6.51 -12.65 -16.62
CA GLU A 76 6.83 -11.78 -15.49
C GLU A 76 6.75 -10.30 -15.88
N SER A 77 6.40 -9.44 -14.92
CA SER A 77 6.36 -7.98 -15.09
C SER A 77 5.44 -7.49 -16.23
N TRP A 78 4.32 -8.17 -16.43
CA TRP A 78 3.44 -7.93 -17.58
C TRP A 78 2.51 -6.71 -17.43
N SER A 79 2.18 -6.33 -16.19
CA SER A 79 1.29 -5.20 -15.85
C SER A 79 1.95 -4.18 -14.92
N SER A 80 2.78 -4.65 -13.99
CA SER A 80 3.51 -3.84 -13.00
C SER A 80 5.01 -4.19 -13.04
N GLY A 81 5.86 -3.19 -12.79
CA GLY A 81 7.32 -3.36 -12.77
C GLY A 81 8.01 -2.77 -14.00
N TYR A 82 8.38 -1.49 -13.91
CA TYR A 82 8.88 -0.70 -15.05
C TYR A 82 10.39 -0.39 -14.96
N LYS A 83 11.08 -0.87 -13.92
CA LYS A 83 12.52 -0.65 -13.75
C LYS A 83 13.20 -1.86 -13.08
N PRO A 84 14.37 -2.29 -13.59
CA PRO A 84 15.20 -3.29 -12.92
C PRO A 84 15.52 -2.90 -11.46
N ASN A 85 15.47 -3.88 -10.57
CA ASN A 85 15.73 -3.73 -9.14
C ASN A 85 16.44 -4.98 -8.60
N PHE A 86 16.73 -5.04 -7.30
CA PHE A 86 17.47 -6.18 -6.77
C PHE A 86 16.65 -7.49 -6.78
N LEU A 87 15.32 -7.41 -6.65
CA LEU A 87 14.45 -8.59 -6.72
C LEU A 87 14.40 -9.17 -8.13
N SER A 88 14.39 -8.32 -9.17
CA SER A 88 14.47 -8.80 -10.56
C SER A 88 15.80 -9.52 -10.83
N LYS A 89 16.90 -9.07 -10.19
CA LYS A 89 18.21 -9.77 -10.26
C LYS A 89 18.19 -11.09 -9.51
N LEU A 90 17.61 -11.14 -8.30
CA LEU A 90 17.41 -12.40 -7.58
C LEU A 90 16.57 -13.37 -8.41
N ARG A 91 15.49 -12.88 -9.02
CA ARG A 91 14.62 -13.69 -9.85
C ARG A 91 15.36 -14.28 -11.06
N ALA A 92 16.14 -13.46 -11.77
CA ALA A 92 16.95 -13.92 -12.89
C ALA A 92 17.88 -15.10 -12.53
N TRP A 93 18.45 -15.12 -11.32
CA TRP A 93 19.23 -16.26 -10.84
C TRP A 93 18.36 -17.50 -10.59
N THR A 94 17.22 -17.34 -9.91
CA THR A 94 16.32 -18.47 -9.57
C THR A 94 15.63 -19.12 -10.78
N CYS A 95 15.85 -18.60 -12.00
CA CYS A 95 15.38 -19.24 -13.24
C CYS A 95 16.32 -20.35 -13.73
N TRP A 96 17.56 -20.43 -13.23
CA TRP A 96 18.50 -21.50 -13.55
C TRP A 96 18.27 -22.70 -12.63
N THR A 97 18.55 -23.91 -13.10
CA THR A 97 18.33 -25.15 -12.34
C THR A 97 19.39 -25.38 -11.26
N ASP A 98 20.60 -24.83 -11.44
CA ASP A 98 21.78 -24.99 -10.59
C ASP A 98 22.21 -23.67 -9.91
N TYR A 99 21.26 -22.75 -9.71
CA TYR A 99 21.54 -21.47 -9.08
C TYR A 99 22.06 -21.62 -7.64
N PRO A 100 22.90 -20.67 -7.14
CA PRO A 100 23.36 -20.68 -5.76
C PRO A 100 22.19 -20.66 -4.77
N SER A 101 22.40 -21.15 -3.54
CA SER A 101 21.33 -21.12 -2.53
C SER A 101 20.75 -19.70 -2.37
N PHE A 102 19.44 -19.60 -2.14
CA PHE A 102 18.78 -18.30 -2.04
C PHE A 102 19.39 -17.41 -0.95
N GLU A 103 19.84 -18.01 0.16
CA GLU A 103 20.58 -17.32 1.22
C GLU A 103 21.92 -16.75 0.72
N THR A 104 22.64 -17.47 -0.13
CA THR A 104 23.89 -16.98 -0.76
C THR A 104 23.60 -15.77 -1.64
N LEU A 105 22.56 -15.85 -2.47
CA LEU A 105 22.14 -14.74 -3.34
C LEU A 105 21.72 -13.50 -2.54
N LEU A 106 20.98 -13.69 -1.43
CA LEU A 106 20.59 -12.60 -0.54
C LEU A 106 21.81 -11.94 0.11
N ASN A 107 22.74 -12.74 0.66
CA ASN A 107 23.96 -12.22 1.27
C ASN A 107 24.81 -11.42 0.27
N GLN A 108 24.96 -11.92 -0.96
CA GLN A 108 25.67 -11.21 -2.03
C GLN A 108 24.96 -9.92 -2.41
N THR A 109 23.63 -9.95 -2.54
CA THR A 109 22.82 -8.77 -2.88
C THR A 109 22.92 -7.70 -1.80
N ALA A 110 22.81 -8.07 -0.52
CA ALA A 110 23.01 -7.17 0.60
C ALA A 110 24.43 -6.57 0.60
N THR A 111 25.44 -7.39 0.29
CA THR A 111 26.83 -6.93 0.17
C THR A 111 27.01 -5.92 -0.97
N VAL A 112 26.33 -6.13 -2.10
CA VAL A 112 26.38 -5.22 -3.25
C VAL A 112 25.77 -3.87 -2.91
N ILE A 113 24.61 -3.85 -2.27
CA ILE A 113 23.85 -2.63 -2.00
C ILE A 113 24.36 -1.88 -0.76
N PHE A 114 24.53 -2.58 0.37
CA PHE A 114 24.87 -1.98 1.68
C PHE A 114 26.36 -2.12 2.03
N GLY A 115 27.08 -3.01 1.36
CA GLY A 115 28.49 -3.27 1.65
C GLY A 115 28.71 -4.44 2.59
N LYS A 116 30.00 -4.79 2.77
CA LYS A 116 30.40 -5.85 3.69
C LYS A 116 30.09 -5.45 5.13
N ASN A 117 29.80 -6.43 5.97
CA ASN A 117 29.46 -6.33 7.40
C ASN A 117 28.04 -5.80 7.69
N GLN A 118 27.23 -5.49 6.67
CA GLN A 118 25.84 -5.06 6.86
C GLN A 118 24.81 -6.17 6.56
N GLN A 119 25.25 -7.34 6.08
CA GLN A 119 24.38 -8.39 5.56
C GLN A 119 23.38 -8.88 6.60
N GLU A 120 23.83 -9.13 7.83
CA GLU A 120 22.96 -9.66 8.89
C GLU A 120 21.77 -8.75 9.16
N GLN A 121 22.01 -7.44 9.30
CA GLN A 121 20.94 -6.46 9.54
C GLN A 121 19.97 -6.37 8.36
N VAL A 122 20.51 -6.37 7.13
CA VAL A 122 19.70 -6.30 5.90
C VAL A 122 18.83 -7.54 5.72
N LEU A 123 19.38 -8.73 5.93
CA LEU A 123 18.64 -9.98 5.78
C LEU A 123 17.51 -10.09 6.82
N LYS A 124 17.75 -9.68 8.07
CA LYS A 124 16.72 -9.57 9.10
C LYS A 124 15.66 -8.53 8.75
N ALA A 125 16.06 -7.37 8.19
CA ALA A 125 15.10 -6.36 7.73
C ALA A 125 14.18 -6.91 6.63
N TRP A 126 14.74 -7.59 5.62
CA TRP A 126 13.96 -8.21 4.56
C TRP A 126 13.05 -9.34 5.05
N GLU A 127 13.44 -10.06 6.10
CA GLU A 127 12.58 -11.03 6.76
C GLU A 127 11.38 -10.34 7.41
N HIS A 128 11.60 -9.26 8.17
CA HIS A 128 10.53 -8.44 8.73
C HIS A 128 9.60 -7.87 7.65
N PHE A 129 10.14 -7.35 6.55
CA PHE A 129 9.31 -6.84 5.44
C PHE A 129 8.44 -7.93 4.82
N SER A 130 9.00 -9.12 4.63
CA SER A 130 8.29 -10.28 4.10
C SER A 130 7.22 -10.80 5.08
N ARG A 131 7.42 -10.65 6.40
CA ARG A 131 6.39 -10.94 7.42
C ARG A 131 5.31 -9.84 7.47
N ALA A 132 5.71 -8.58 7.36
CA ALA A 132 4.82 -7.42 7.41
C ALA A 132 3.80 -7.45 6.26
N ILE A 133 4.24 -7.70 5.02
CA ILE A 133 3.31 -7.75 3.89
C ILE A 133 2.23 -8.82 4.07
N ARG A 134 2.56 -9.97 4.70
CA ARG A 134 1.60 -11.05 5.00
C ARG A 134 0.51 -10.66 5.99
N LEU A 135 0.75 -9.61 6.78
CA LEU A 135 -0.21 -9.08 7.74
C LEU A 135 -1.13 -8.01 7.12
N VAL A 136 -0.82 -7.50 5.93
CA VAL A 136 -1.66 -6.49 5.26
C VAL A 136 -3.01 -7.12 4.89
N PRO A 137 -4.13 -6.59 5.40
CA PRO A 137 -5.46 -7.15 5.15
C PRO A 137 -6.03 -6.72 3.79
N ASP A 138 -5.55 -5.61 3.20
CA ASP A 138 -5.99 -5.12 1.91
C ASP A 138 -5.36 -5.92 0.76
N THR A 139 -6.21 -6.57 -0.04
CA THR A 139 -5.79 -7.38 -1.20
C THR A 139 -6.05 -6.70 -2.53
N GLY A 140 -6.65 -5.50 -2.53
CA GLY A 140 -7.18 -4.87 -3.74
C GLY A 140 -6.27 -3.78 -4.34
N PRO A 141 -6.45 -3.48 -5.64
CA PRO A 141 -5.78 -2.38 -6.35
C PRO A 141 -6.48 -1.03 -6.08
N ASN A 142 -6.73 -0.69 -4.82
CA ASN A 142 -7.57 0.45 -4.44
C ASN A 142 -6.77 1.54 -3.72
N MET A 143 -7.50 2.55 -3.26
CA MET A 143 -6.95 3.70 -2.55
C MET A 143 -5.99 3.33 -1.41
N GLY A 144 -6.28 2.32 -0.59
CA GLY A 144 -5.49 2.00 0.63
C GLY A 144 -4.09 1.51 0.29
N THR A 145 -3.97 0.63 -0.69
CA THR A 145 -2.68 0.10 -1.13
C THR A 145 -2.01 0.98 -2.18
N ASN A 146 -2.72 1.78 -2.98
CA ASN A 146 -2.10 2.50 -4.11
C ASN A 146 -2.08 4.02 -3.95
N ASN A 147 -2.96 4.63 -3.18
CA ASN A 147 -3.02 6.08 -3.09
C ASN A 147 -3.12 6.62 -1.68
N ALA A 148 -3.06 5.81 -0.61
CA ALA A 148 -3.34 6.28 0.74
C ALA A 148 -2.52 7.52 1.13
N ILE A 149 -1.26 7.58 0.71
CA ILE A 149 -0.41 8.75 0.94
C ILE A 149 -0.83 9.99 0.13
N GLY A 150 -1.36 9.82 -1.08
CA GLY A 150 -1.92 10.90 -1.92
C GLY A 150 -3.40 11.20 -1.63
N ASN A 151 -4.05 10.37 -0.83
CA ASN A 151 -5.47 10.44 -0.53
C ASN A 151 -5.76 11.49 0.54
N PRO A 152 -6.76 12.35 0.35
CA PRO A 152 -7.15 13.35 1.34
C PRO A 152 -7.80 12.70 2.56
N ILE A 153 -7.67 13.38 3.71
CA ILE A 153 -8.57 13.16 4.85
C ILE A 153 -9.56 14.32 4.83
N PHE A 154 -10.78 14.07 4.36
CA PHE A 154 -11.84 15.07 4.34
C PHE A 154 -12.65 15.03 5.62
N PHE A 155 -12.78 16.19 6.27
CA PHE A 155 -13.73 16.38 7.36
C PHE A 155 -14.96 17.18 6.92
N GLN A 156 -14.82 18.05 5.91
CA GLN A 156 -15.91 18.73 5.20
C GLN A 156 -15.79 18.53 3.68
N VAL A 157 -16.91 18.73 2.97
CA VAL A 157 -16.96 18.64 1.51
C VAL A 157 -16.08 19.76 0.92
N PRO A 158 -15.02 19.45 0.15
CA PRO A 158 -14.23 20.49 -0.52
C PRO A 158 -14.99 21.06 -1.72
N PRO A 159 -14.58 22.22 -2.26
CA PRO A 159 -15.17 22.75 -3.49
C PRO A 159 -14.92 21.80 -4.68
N VAL A 160 -15.89 21.74 -5.59
CA VAL A 160 -15.77 21.01 -6.86
C VAL A 160 -14.67 21.63 -7.72
N ARG A 161 -13.84 20.79 -8.32
CA ARG A 161 -12.82 21.15 -9.30
C ARG A 161 -13.27 20.65 -10.67
N THR A 162 -13.06 21.48 -11.69
CA THR A 162 -13.23 21.05 -13.09
C THR A 162 -11.94 20.36 -13.53
N ALA A 163 -12.05 19.16 -14.08
CA ALA A 163 -10.95 18.49 -14.79
C ALA A 163 -11.15 18.67 -16.29
N THR A 164 -10.09 19.08 -16.99
CA THR A 164 -10.02 19.01 -18.44
C THR A 164 -8.80 18.17 -18.82
N PHE A 165 -8.99 17.24 -19.75
CA PHE A 165 -7.93 16.40 -20.26
C PHE A 165 -7.87 16.57 -21.78
N THR A 166 -6.70 16.89 -22.28
CA THR A 166 -6.34 16.79 -23.69
C THR A 166 -5.62 15.45 -23.83
N TYR A 167 -6.01 14.59 -24.79
CA TYR A 167 -5.45 13.24 -25.01
C TYR A 167 -5.95 12.10 -24.10
N SER A 168 -7.23 12.10 -23.71
CA SER A 168 -7.89 10.92 -23.13
C SER A 168 -8.61 10.10 -24.20
N TRP A 169 -8.86 8.81 -23.90
CA TRP A 169 -9.80 7.97 -24.63
C TRP A 169 -11.26 8.37 -24.39
N SER A 170 -11.54 9.10 -23.30
CA SER A 170 -12.85 9.70 -23.00
C SER A 170 -13.03 11.05 -23.69
N ASP A 171 -14.27 11.35 -24.10
CA ASP A 171 -14.65 12.64 -24.68
C ASP A 171 -14.61 13.72 -23.59
N PRO A 172 -13.72 14.74 -23.65
CA PRO A 172 -13.62 15.76 -22.61
C PRO A 172 -14.88 16.64 -22.48
N ALA A 173 -15.75 16.65 -23.51
CA ALA A 173 -17.05 17.33 -23.45
C ALA A 173 -18.10 16.51 -22.70
N LYS A 174 -17.83 15.23 -22.40
CA LYS A 174 -18.65 14.36 -21.57
C LYS A 174 -17.97 14.24 -20.21
N ASN A 175 -18.72 14.48 -19.13
CA ASN A 175 -18.22 14.21 -17.79
C ASN A 175 -17.77 12.76 -17.70
N ASP A 176 -16.49 12.54 -17.37
CA ASP A 176 -15.95 11.21 -17.14
C ASP A 176 -16.52 10.70 -15.80
N PRO A 177 -17.36 9.64 -15.80
CA PRO A 177 -18.00 9.14 -14.59
C PRO A 177 -16.99 8.56 -13.59
N ASP A 178 -15.77 8.26 -14.03
CA ASP A 178 -14.73 7.62 -13.21
C ASP A 178 -13.82 8.64 -12.53
N LEU A 179 -13.99 9.95 -12.74
CA LEU A 179 -13.23 10.99 -12.05
C LEU A 179 -13.92 11.47 -10.77
N ASN A 180 -13.14 11.66 -9.71
CA ASN A 180 -13.61 12.32 -8.51
C ASN A 180 -13.45 13.86 -8.67
N PRO A 181 -14.54 14.65 -8.69
CA PRO A 181 -14.45 16.09 -8.92
C PRO A 181 -13.84 16.86 -7.73
N TYR A 182 -13.62 16.21 -6.60
CA TYR A 182 -13.15 16.83 -5.36
C TYR A 182 -11.65 16.64 -5.12
N TRP A 183 -10.98 15.81 -5.92
CA TRP A 183 -9.56 15.50 -5.76
C TRP A 183 -8.81 15.49 -7.09
N PRO A 184 -7.63 16.12 -7.20
CA PRO A 184 -6.94 16.25 -8.48
C PRO A 184 -6.39 14.91 -9.02
N PHE A 185 -6.57 14.70 -10.33
CA PHE A 185 -5.82 13.79 -11.19
C PHE A 185 -5.74 12.32 -10.74
N THR A 186 -6.86 11.72 -10.34
CA THR A 186 -6.91 10.27 -10.08
C THR A 186 -8.32 9.72 -10.26
N VAL A 187 -8.42 8.43 -10.60
CA VAL A 187 -9.71 7.75 -10.77
C VAL A 187 -10.40 7.52 -9.41
N SER A 188 -11.72 7.45 -9.42
CA SER A 188 -12.58 7.39 -8.22
C SER A 188 -12.21 6.27 -7.26
N ARG A 189 -11.85 5.08 -7.77
CA ARG A 189 -11.40 3.92 -6.95
C ARG A 189 -10.11 4.16 -6.16
N MET A 190 -9.32 5.16 -6.55
CA MET A 190 -8.06 5.54 -5.90
C MET A 190 -8.25 6.69 -4.90
N VAL A 191 -9.47 7.20 -4.70
CA VAL A 191 -9.76 8.24 -3.70
C VAL A 191 -10.72 7.67 -2.67
N PHE A 192 -10.44 7.92 -1.40
CA PHE A 192 -11.38 7.62 -0.34
C PHE A 192 -12.29 8.83 -0.17
N PHE A 193 -13.55 8.66 -0.56
CA PHE A 193 -14.53 9.72 -0.45
C PHE A 193 -15.56 9.36 0.63
N PRO A 194 -15.60 10.08 1.76
CA PRO A 194 -16.48 9.74 2.87
C PRO A 194 -17.94 10.07 2.55
N ASP A 195 -18.87 9.54 3.35
CA ASP A 195 -20.28 9.92 3.27
C ASP A 195 -20.55 11.17 4.12
N PHE A 196 -20.56 12.34 3.50
CA PHE A 196 -20.78 13.60 4.22
C PHE A 196 -22.17 13.74 4.85
N SER A 197 -23.14 12.88 4.52
CA SER A 197 -24.43 12.82 5.22
C SER A 197 -24.34 12.11 6.58
N ASN A 198 -23.20 11.49 6.89
CA ASN A 198 -22.92 10.74 8.11
C ASN A 198 -23.92 9.58 8.36
N GLN A 199 -24.47 8.98 7.30
CA GLN A 199 -25.40 7.85 7.40
C GLN A 199 -24.67 6.52 7.26
N VAL A 200 -23.59 6.50 6.48
CA VAL A 200 -22.86 5.29 6.09
C VAL A 200 -21.38 5.40 6.46
N ASN A 201 -20.89 4.44 7.24
CA ASN A 201 -19.46 4.32 7.50
C ASN A 201 -18.74 3.75 6.27
N ARG A 202 -18.12 4.62 5.46
CA ARG A 202 -17.38 4.23 4.26
C ARG A 202 -16.11 3.44 4.57
N ALA A 203 -15.51 3.61 5.75
CA ALA A 203 -14.34 2.84 6.16
C ALA A 203 -14.69 1.36 6.40
N GLU A 204 -15.84 1.07 7.02
CA GLU A 204 -16.34 -0.31 7.17
C GLU A 204 -16.65 -0.95 5.82
N GLN A 205 -17.26 -0.21 4.89
CA GLN A 205 -17.48 -0.70 3.53
C GLN A 205 -16.17 -0.99 2.81
N TYR A 206 -15.18 -0.09 2.95
CA TYR A 206 -13.85 -0.28 2.38
C TYR A 206 -13.18 -1.54 2.92
N ALA A 207 -13.09 -1.70 4.24
CA ALA A 207 -12.46 -2.85 4.88
C ALA A 207 -13.11 -4.19 4.48
N ARG A 208 -14.45 -4.23 4.41
CA ARG A 208 -15.17 -5.41 3.91
C ARG A 208 -14.86 -5.71 2.45
N ASN A 209 -14.85 -4.68 1.61
CA ASN A 209 -14.61 -4.85 0.19
C ASN A 209 -13.15 -5.13 -0.14
N ALA A 210 -12.17 -4.70 0.66
CA ALA A 210 -10.75 -4.81 0.35
C ALA A 210 -10.11 -6.15 0.78
N THR A 211 -10.72 -6.87 1.72
CA THR A 211 -10.11 -8.07 2.34
C THR A 211 -10.39 -9.39 1.64
N GLY A 212 -11.49 -9.49 0.90
CA GLY A 212 -11.99 -10.77 0.39
C GLY A 212 -12.63 -11.66 1.45
N ILE A 213 -12.76 -11.19 2.71
CA ILE A 213 -13.43 -11.92 3.79
C ILE A 213 -14.92 -12.04 3.49
N VAL A 214 -15.46 -13.25 3.66
CA VAL A 214 -16.89 -13.54 3.56
C VAL A 214 -17.46 -13.60 4.98
N ALA A 215 -18.26 -12.60 5.33
CA ALA A 215 -18.91 -12.51 6.63
C ALA A 215 -20.29 -11.86 6.48
N THR A 216 -21.16 -12.09 7.46
CA THR A 216 -22.50 -11.47 7.48
C THR A 216 -22.41 -9.94 7.61
N ASN A 217 -23.48 -9.23 7.25
CA ASN A 217 -23.52 -7.77 7.28
C ASN A 217 -23.41 -7.20 8.71
N GLU A 218 -23.76 -7.99 9.72
CA GLU A 218 -23.67 -7.63 11.14
C GLU A 218 -22.23 -7.69 11.66
N THR A 219 -21.40 -8.55 11.06
CA THR A 219 -20.00 -8.74 11.49
C THR A 219 -19.15 -7.57 11.03
N LYS A 220 -18.63 -6.76 11.96
CA LYS A 220 -17.74 -5.62 11.65
C LYS A 220 -16.35 -6.09 11.22
N ILE A 221 -15.91 -5.66 10.06
CA ILE A 221 -14.60 -6.03 9.48
C ILE A 221 -13.54 -4.97 9.77
N LEU A 222 -13.91 -3.69 9.89
CA LEU A 222 -12.97 -2.60 10.10
C LEU A 222 -12.06 -2.77 11.33
N PRO A 223 -12.54 -3.20 12.52
CA PRO A 223 -11.65 -3.39 13.68
C PRO A 223 -10.57 -4.43 13.43
N LEU A 224 -10.93 -5.52 12.74
CA LEU A 224 -9.99 -6.57 12.35
C LEU A 224 -8.97 -6.04 11.32
N PHE A 225 -9.46 -5.32 10.31
CA PHE A 225 -8.64 -4.68 9.30
C PHE A 225 -7.58 -3.77 9.93
N LEU A 226 -8.02 -2.83 10.77
CA LEU A 226 -7.11 -1.89 11.45
C LEU A 226 -6.11 -2.63 12.34
N ASN A 227 -6.53 -3.67 13.08
CA ASN A 227 -5.63 -4.47 13.90
C ASN A 227 -4.50 -5.13 13.08
N TYR A 228 -4.83 -5.77 11.96
CA TYR A 228 -3.84 -6.44 11.11
C TYR A 228 -2.96 -5.45 10.35
N LEU A 229 -3.54 -4.35 9.85
CA LEU A 229 -2.77 -3.28 9.22
C LEU A 229 -1.79 -2.63 10.22
N LYS A 230 -2.20 -2.44 11.48
CA LYS A 230 -1.32 -1.94 12.55
C LYS A 230 -0.17 -2.91 12.82
N LYS A 231 -0.45 -4.22 12.91
CA LYS A 231 0.60 -5.25 13.05
C LYS A 231 1.57 -5.23 11.86
N ALA A 232 1.07 -5.02 10.64
CA ALA A 232 1.92 -4.87 9.45
C ALA A 232 2.83 -3.63 9.56
N ILE A 233 2.29 -2.48 9.97
CA ILE A 233 3.05 -1.23 10.18
C ILE A 233 4.17 -1.44 11.22
N ASP A 234 3.84 -2.08 12.35
CA ASP A 234 4.78 -2.30 13.45
C ASP A 234 5.88 -3.30 13.06
N GLU A 235 5.52 -4.37 12.33
CA GLU A 235 6.49 -5.33 11.82
C GLU A 235 7.39 -4.71 10.74
N MET A 236 6.84 -3.81 9.91
CA MET A 236 7.63 -3.04 8.95
C MET A 236 8.62 -2.10 9.65
N GLU A 237 8.25 -1.47 10.77
CA GLU A 237 9.13 -0.59 11.55
C GLU A 237 10.32 -1.34 12.15
N ARG A 238 10.10 -2.58 12.64
CA ARG A 238 11.18 -3.44 13.14
C ARG A 238 12.23 -3.69 12.06
N GLY A 239 11.78 -3.97 10.83
CA GLY A 239 12.67 -4.10 9.69
C GLY A 239 13.37 -2.79 9.33
N LEU A 240 12.64 -1.67 9.30
CA LEU A 240 13.16 -0.36 8.92
C LEU A 240 14.22 0.14 9.91
N THR A 241 14.08 -0.14 11.20
CA THR A 241 15.10 0.17 12.21
C THR A 241 16.45 -0.45 11.84
N LEU A 242 16.46 -1.73 11.48
CA LEU A 242 17.66 -2.45 11.04
C LEU A 242 18.15 -1.92 9.69
N TYR A 243 17.23 -1.63 8.77
CA TYR A 243 17.55 -1.19 7.41
C TYR A 243 18.19 0.20 7.37
N ARG A 244 17.68 1.14 8.18
CA ARG A 244 18.26 2.48 8.39
C ARG A 244 19.66 2.37 9.01
N SER A 245 19.81 1.55 10.05
CA SER A 245 21.11 1.29 10.69
C SER A 245 22.13 0.76 9.68
N ALA A 246 21.74 -0.23 8.87
CA ALA A 246 22.60 -0.78 7.83
C ALA A 246 23.01 0.28 6.79
N ALA A 247 22.07 1.14 6.37
CA ALA A 247 22.36 2.21 5.41
C ALA A 247 23.33 3.26 5.96
N ILE A 248 23.15 3.70 7.21
CA ILE A 248 24.02 4.71 7.85
C ILE A 248 25.45 4.16 7.99
N ASN A 249 25.57 2.90 8.42
CA ASN A 249 26.85 2.22 8.62
C ASN A 249 27.46 1.64 7.33
N SER A 250 26.79 1.82 6.19
CA SER A 250 27.34 1.42 4.89
C SER A 250 28.58 2.26 4.54
N PRO A 251 29.57 1.69 3.83
CA PRO A 251 30.71 2.45 3.30
C PRO A 251 30.24 3.66 2.50
N GLU A 252 31.01 4.76 2.53
CA GLU A 252 30.63 6.04 1.93
C GLU A 252 30.20 5.90 0.46
N ALA A 253 30.96 5.13 -0.33
CA ALA A 253 30.67 4.87 -1.74
C ALA A 253 29.32 4.17 -2.00
N LYS A 254 28.78 3.45 -1.00
CA LYS A 254 27.51 2.69 -1.09
C LYS A 254 26.34 3.35 -0.38
N ARG A 255 26.61 4.25 0.57
CA ARG A 255 25.59 4.88 1.43
C ARG A 255 24.44 5.49 0.64
N ARG A 256 24.74 6.13 -0.50
CA ARG A 256 23.70 6.73 -1.35
C ARG A 256 22.73 5.69 -1.93
N GLU A 257 23.22 4.53 -2.35
CA GLU A 257 22.38 3.45 -2.87
C GLU A 257 21.59 2.79 -1.74
N ALA A 258 22.24 2.49 -0.61
CA ALA A 258 21.58 1.95 0.58
C ALA A 258 20.43 2.84 1.08
N VAL A 259 20.63 4.16 1.15
CA VAL A 259 19.58 5.11 1.56
C VAL A 259 18.41 5.13 0.57
N ARG A 260 18.65 4.96 -0.74
CA ARG A 260 17.56 4.88 -1.72
C ARG A 260 16.67 3.67 -1.49
N GLU A 261 17.25 2.53 -1.12
CA GLU A 261 16.47 1.34 -0.78
C GLU A 261 15.66 1.55 0.50
N VAL A 262 16.24 2.22 1.51
CA VAL A 262 15.51 2.60 2.73
C VAL A 262 14.30 3.46 2.40
N ILE A 263 14.45 4.48 1.54
CA ILE A 263 13.35 5.38 1.16
C ILE A 263 12.19 4.62 0.51
N VAL A 264 12.48 3.59 -0.31
CA VAL A 264 11.43 2.73 -0.91
C VAL A 264 10.65 1.98 0.18
N ALA A 265 11.35 1.36 1.12
CA ALA A 265 10.73 0.64 2.23
C ALA A 265 9.94 1.58 3.17
N GLU A 266 10.46 2.78 3.44
CA GLU A 266 9.75 3.79 4.23
C GLU A 266 8.50 4.29 3.52
N GLN A 267 8.55 4.51 2.21
CA GLN A 267 7.37 4.96 1.47
C GLN A 267 6.25 3.92 1.53
N LEU A 268 6.58 2.63 1.42
CA LEU A 268 5.63 1.53 1.61
C LEU A 268 4.97 1.59 3.02
N GLN A 269 5.77 1.77 4.07
CA GLN A 269 5.24 1.90 5.43
C GLN A 269 4.34 3.15 5.59
N ARG A 270 4.75 4.30 5.03
CA ARG A 270 3.94 5.52 5.05
C ARG A 270 2.59 5.32 4.38
N MET A 271 2.52 4.54 3.30
CA MET A 271 1.26 4.16 2.67
C MET A 271 0.38 3.33 3.62
N MET A 272 0.93 2.31 4.29
CA MET A 272 0.21 1.53 5.31
C MET A 272 -0.33 2.42 6.45
N GLN A 273 0.50 3.33 6.96
CA GLN A 273 0.12 4.26 8.02
C GLN A 273 -0.98 5.22 7.58
N SER A 274 -0.93 5.69 6.33
CA SER A 274 -1.94 6.61 5.79
C SER A 274 -3.28 5.90 5.58
N ASP A 275 -3.25 4.64 5.13
CA ASP A 275 -4.47 3.83 4.99
C ASP A 275 -5.14 3.63 6.37
N TYR A 276 -4.35 3.27 7.38
CA TYR A 276 -4.83 3.16 8.75
C TYR A 276 -5.44 4.48 9.25
N ALA A 277 -4.74 5.60 9.04
CA ALA A 277 -5.17 6.92 9.48
C ALA A 277 -6.49 7.37 8.82
N ILE A 278 -6.64 7.17 7.52
CA ILE A 278 -7.86 7.54 6.78
C ILE A 278 -9.06 6.76 7.30
N LEU A 279 -8.90 5.43 7.45
CA LEU A 279 -9.97 4.55 7.88
C LEU A 279 -10.36 4.77 9.35
N GLU A 280 -9.37 5.00 10.22
CA GLU A 280 -9.62 5.34 11.64
C GLU A 280 -10.30 6.70 11.75
N PHE A 281 -9.85 7.72 11.00
CA PHE A 281 -10.44 9.06 11.04
C PHE A 281 -11.91 9.03 10.62
N GLU A 282 -12.26 8.30 9.57
CA GLU A 282 -13.66 8.16 9.14
C GLU A 282 -14.51 7.40 10.17
N ASP A 283 -13.97 6.35 10.80
CA ASP A 283 -14.67 5.64 11.87
C ASP A 283 -14.93 6.54 13.08
N LEU A 284 -13.95 7.38 13.45
CA LEU A 284 -14.09 8.38 14.51
C LEU A 284 -15.13 9.45 14.15
N ARG A 285 -15.17 9.91 12.89
CA ARG A 285 -16.20 10.84 12.41
C ARG A 285 -17.61 10.26 12.61
N MET A 286 -17.79 8.97 12.32
CA MET A 286 -19.07 8.29 12.52
C MET A 286 -19.43 8.08 14.00
N LYS A 287 -18.44 7.86 14.87
CA LYS A 287 -18.64 7.79 16.33
C LYS A 287 -19.01 9.15 16.90
N LEU A 288 -18.31 10.20 16.49
CA LEU A 288 -18.53 11.59 16.91
C LEU A 288 -20.00 12.02 16.71
N VAL A 289 -20.60 11.66 15.57
CA VAL A 289 -21.99 12.01 15.25
C VAL A 289 -23.01 11.33 16.17
N LYS A 290 -22.68 10.18 16.74
CA LYS A 290 -23.58 9.39 17.60
C LYS A 290 -23.36 9.64 19.10
N GLU A 291 -22.21 10.19 19.44
CA GLU A 291 -21.80 10.40 20.83
C GLU A 291 -22.52 11.61 21.45
N LYS A 292 -22.84 11.49 22.73
CA LYS A 292 -23.52 12.52 23.53
C LYS A 292 -22.71 12.92 24.76
N GLU A 293 -21.83 12.03 25.23
CA GLU A 293 -21.00 12.28 26.39
C GLU A 293 -19.88 13.27 26.05
N LYS A 294 -19.84 14.41 26.75
CA LYS A 294 -18.89 15.50 26.46
C LYS A 294 -17.43 15.05 26.56
N GLU A 295 -17.11 14.19 27.52
CA GLU A 295 -15.77 13.63 27.71
C GLU A 295 -15.37 12.72 26.54
N ALA A 296 -16.27 11.82 26.11
CA ALA A 296 -16.02 10.95 24.97
C ALA A 296 -15.90 11.73 23.64
N ILE A 297 -16.70 12.78 23.44
CA ILE A 297 -16.57 13.70 22.29
C ILE A 297 -15.18 14.34 22.27
N GLN A 298 -14.72 14.83 23.43
CA GLN A 298 -13.41 15.45 23.57
C GLN A 298 -12.28 14.46 23.23
N GLU A 299 -12.35 13.22 23.73
CA GLU A 299 -11.38 12.16 23.41
C GLU A 299 -11.36 11.81 21.92
N ILE A 300 -12.53 11.71 21.28
CA ILE A 300 -12.63 11.45 19.84
C ILE A 300 -11.98 12.58 19.04
N LEU A 301 -12.28 13.84 19.37
CA LEU A 301 -11.70 14.99 18.70
C LEU A 301 -10.19 15.08 18.91
N ASP A 302 -9.69 14.77 20.10
CA ASP A 302 -8.25 14.72 20.40
C ASP A 302 -7.55 13.63 19.59
N ARG A 303 -8.19 12.45 19.44
CA ARG A 303 -7.67 11.39 18.58
C ARG A 303 -7.65 11.81 17.11
N MET A 304 -8.73 12.42 16.60
CA MET A 304 -8.79 12.93 15.23
C MET A 304 -7.73 13.99 14.96
N GLU A 305 -7.50 14.89 15.91
CA GLU A 305 -6.46 15.92 15.82
C GLU A 305 -5.05 15.31 15.73
N ASN A 306 -4.75 14.31 16.55
CA ASN A 306 -3.48 13.59 16.51
C ASN A 306 -3.28 12.86 15.18
N ILE A 307 -4.31 12.21 14.65
CA ILE A 307 -4.25 11.57 13.32
C ILE A 307 -3.87 12.60 12.24
N VAL A 308 -4.48 13.78 12.25
CA VAL A 308 -4.20 14.82 11.25
C VAL A 308 -2.77 15.36 11.40
N LYS A 309 -2.27 15.54 12.63
CA LYS A 309 -0.88 15.95 12.90
C LYS A 309 0.11 14.92 12.34
N ASP A 310 -0.10 13.65 12.65
CA ASP A 310 0.75 12.55 12.17
C ASP A 310 0.70 12.42 10.64
N GLU A 311 -0.48 12.65 10.03
CA GLU A 311 -0.66 12.61 8.57
C GLU A 311 0.05 13.78 7.88
N ILE A 312 0.10 14.97 8.49
CA ILE A 312 0.87 16.11 7.96
C ILE A 312 2.35 15.75 7.89
N GLU A 313 2.94 15.26 9.00
CA GLU A 313 4.35 14.88 9.04
C GLU A 313 4.66 13.78 7.99
N ARG A 314 3.83 12.74 7.93
CA ARG A 314 3.98 11.67 6.93
C ARG A 314 3.88 12.19 5.49
N THR A 315 2.94 13.08 5.22
CA THR A 315 2.76 13.67 3.89
C THR A 315 3.95 14.56 3.51
N GLU A 316 4.52 15.32 4.45
CA GLU A 316 5.72 16.13 4.23
C GLU A 316 6.95 15.27 3.90
N LEU A 317 7.15 14.16 4.63
CA LEU A 317 8.22 13.20 4.34
C LEU A 317 8.03 12.52 2.97
N SER A 318 6.80 12.15 2.61
CA SER A 318 6.51 11.59 1.28
C SER A 318 6.64 12.62 0.15
N LEU A 319 6.34 13.90 0.41
CA LEU A 319 6.61 14.98 -0.53
C LEU A 319 8.13 15.12 -0.79
N LEU A 320 8.95 15.03 0.27
CA LEU A 320 10.40 15.01 0.12
C LEU A 320 10.86 13.77 -0.68
N ALA A 321 10.33 12.59 -0.40
CA ALA A 321 10.69 11.37 -1.12
C ALA A 321 10.33 11.46 -2.62
N THR A 322 9.11 11.86 -2.94
CA THR A 322 8.60 11.96 -4.32
C THR A 322 9.31 13.02 -5.16
N THR A 323 9.77 14.12 -4.55
CA THR A 323 10.56 15.14 -5.26
C THR A 323 11.99 14.68 -5.57
N ARG A 324 12.48 13.63 -4.88
CA ARG A 324 13.83 13.08 -5.06
C ARG A 324 13.85 11.76 -5.83
N ASP A 325 12.71 11.10 -5.94
CA ASP A 325 12.55 9.82 -6.64
C ASP A 325 11.23 9.80 -7.42
N SER A 326 11.33 10.02 -8.73
CA SER A 326 10.18 10.05 -9.65
C SER A 326 9.47 8.70 -9.78
N ARG A 327 10.02 7.62 -9.22
CA ARG A 327 9.36 6.32 -9.22
C ARG A 327 8.16 6.28 -8.26
N MET A 328 8.13 7.16 -7.26
CA MET A 328 7.07 7.19 -6.26
C MET A 328 5.80 7.81 -6.84
N GLY A 329 4.67 7.12 -6.71
CA GLY A 329 3.38 7.58 -7.21
C GLY A 329 3.06 7.12 -8.62
N PHE A 330 4.06 6.67 -9.39
CA PHE A 330 3.86 6.16 -10.74
C PHE A 330 3.39 4.70 -10.72
N GLN A 331 2.30 4.43 -11.44
CA GLN A 331 1.75 3.11 -11.70
C GLN A 331 1.49 2.98 -13.21
N PHE A 332 1.92 1.86 -13.81
CA PHE A 332 2.00 1.71 -15.26
C PHE A 332 0.67 1.91 -16.02
N GLU A 333 -0.46 1.49 -15.43
CA GLU A 333 -1.79 1.57 -16.06
C GLU A 333 -2.52 2.89 -15.74
N GLN A 334 -2.03 3.70 -14.79
CA GLN A 334 -2.70 4.91 -14.29
C GLN A 334 -1.80 6.16 -14.33
N ASP A 335 -0.58 6.03 -14.86
CA ASP A 335 0.48 7.03 -14.75
C ASP A 335 0.73 7.42 -13.28
N TYR A 336 0.97 8.70 -12.96
CA TYR A 336 1.10 9.15 -11.58
C TYR A 336 -0.26 9.23 -10.88
N VAL A 337 -0.49 8.28 -9.98
CA VAL A 337 -1.64 8.27 -9.05
C VAL A 337 -1.52 9.39 -8.01
N TYR A 338 -0.29 9.72 -7.60
CA TYR A 338 0.02 10.91 -6.82
C TYR A 338 1.33 11.56 -7.26
N THR A 339 1.43 12.88 -7.05
CA THR A 339 2.57 13.70 -7.46
C THR A 339 2.95 14.67 -6.34
N PRO A 340 4.11 15.35 -6.43
CA PRO A 340 4.41 16.47 -5.54
C PRO A 340 3.33 17.56 -5.52
N TYR A 341 2.55 17.71 -6.60
CA TYR A 341 1.41 18.63 -6.63
C TYR A 341 0.25 18.12 -5.76
N SER A 342 -0.22 16.88 -5.98
CA SER A 342 -1.36 16.37 -5.20
C SER A 342 -1.03 16.21 -3.70
N LEU A 343 0.22 15.93 -3.35
CA LEU A 343 0.66 15.92 -1.95
C LEU A 343 0.64 17.32 -1.31
N LYS A 344 0.97 18.38 -2.06
CA LYS A 344 0.81 19.76 -1.57
C LYS A 344 -0.66 20.11 -1.35
N GLU A 345 -1.54 19.69 -2.27
CA GLU A 345 -2.98 19.87 -2.10
C GLU A 345 -3.51 19.13 -0.86
N LYS A 346 -3.01 17.91 -0.59
CA LYS A 346 -3.30 17.15 0.65
C LYS A 346 -2.90 17.93 1.88
N LEU A 347 -1.71 18.50 1.91
CA LEU A 347 -1.24 19.31 3.04
C LEU A 347 -2.14 20.52 3.29
N LEU A 348 -2.70 21.14 2.25
CA LEU A 348 -3.65 22.26 2.43
C LEU A 348 -4.93 21.79 3.12
N VAL A 349 -5.50 20.65 2.69
CA VAL A 349 -6.71 20.08 3.30
C VAL A 349 -6.47 19.67 4.75
N LEU A 350 -5.34 19.01 5.04
CA LEU A 350 -5.00 18.60 6.40
C LEU A 350 -4.79 19.80 7.33
N LYS A 351 -4.09 20.83 6.86
CA LYS A 351 -3.88 22.07 7.62
C LYS A 351 -5.19 22.82 7.85
N ASP A 352 -6.08 22.87 6.87
CA ASP A 352 -7.41 23.47 7.04
C ASP A 352 -8.24 22.70 8.10
N THR A 353 -8.22 21.38 8.02
CA THR A 353 -8.90 20.50 8.99
C THR A 353 -8.38 20.73 10.41
N LEU A 354 -7.05 20.79 10.58
CA LEU A 354 -6.40 20.97 11.88
C LEU A 354 -6.63 22.36 12.47
N LEU A 355 -6.47 23.41 11.67
CA LEU A 355 -6.44 24.79 12.17
C LEU A 355 -7.83 25.42 12.28
N TYR A 356 -8.80 24.97 11.48
CA TYR A 356 -10.12 25.59 11.40
C TYR A 356 -11.26 24.62 11.66
N GLN A 357 -11.31 23.48 10.97
CA GLN A 357 -12.50 22.63 11.01
C GLN A 357 -12.69 21.89 12.33
N LEU A 358 -11.65 21.22 12.85
CA LEU A 358 -11.70 20.54 14.15
C LEU A 358 -11.94 21.52 15.32
N PRO A 359 -11.22 22.66 15.42
CA PRO A 359 -11.50 23.65 16.46
C PRO A 359 -12.92 24.22 16.42
N LYS A 360 -13.51 24.37 15.22
CA LYS A 360 -14.91 24.81 15.07
C LYS A 360 -15.87 23.78 15.67
N VAL A 361 -15.74 22.52 15.29
CA VAL A 361 -16.60 21.44 15.80
C VAL A 361 -16.43 21.24 17.30
N ARG A 362 -15.20 21.41 17.82
CA ARG A 362 -14.92 21.39 19.26
C ARG A 362 -15.72 22.46 20.01
N LYS A 363 -15.79 23.69 19.47
CA LYS A 363 -16.58 24.79 20.06
C LYS A 363 -18.08 24.54 19.99
N GLU A 364 -18.55 23.86 18.95
CA GLU A 364 -19.98 23.56 18.74
C GLU A 364 -20.49 22.44 19.66
N ASN A 365 -19.66 21.45 20.00
CA ASN A 365 -20.09 20.29 20.81
C ASN A 365 -19.79 20.41 22.32
N ILE A 366 -18.87 21.29 22.74
CA ILE A 366 -18.49 21.42 24.15
C ILE A 366 -19.28 22.52 24.89
N ARG A 367 -19.87 23.47 24.14
CA ARG A 367 -20.94 24.33 24.66
C ARG A 367 -22.09 23.45 25.12
#